data_AF-A0A7X2LAZ2-F1
#
_entry.id   AF-A0A7X2LAZ2-F1
#
_cell.length_a   1.000
_cell.length_b   1.000
_cell.length_c   1.000
_cell.angle_alpha   90.00
_cell.angle_beta   90.00
_cell.angle_gamma   90.00
#
_symmetry.space_group_name_H-M   'P 1'
#
loop_
_entity.id
_entity.type
_entity.pdbx_description
1 polymer ?
#
loop_
_entity_poly.entity_id
_entity_poly.type
_entity_poly.pdbx_seq_one_letter_code
_entity_poly.pdbx_strand_id
1 'polypeptide(L)'
;MTILVTGATGRVGRQVVHQLANRGADVRALVRDPSKADFPASVNVVQGDMLDIESLRRAFVGVRTLFLLNAVAGDEFTQALLALNVARESGVERVVYLSVMHAERFVNVPHFAVKSGAERMIEQMGFSATILRPAYFMDNEHMVKDVIVNHGVYPMPIGSKGVAMVDTRDIAEVAAIELIRRDAAPGKLPIETINLVGPDTLTGPELASIWSETLGRPVAYGGDDPTGFETNLTNFLPKWMAYEMRLMAERYVSDGMVPQAGDVERLTRILGRPLGTYRDFAATLAQ
;
A
#
# COMPACT_ATOMS: atom_id res chain seq x y z
N MET A 1 5.34 19.52 -13.33
CA MET A 1 6.38 19.91 -12.34
C MET A 1 6.89 18.63 -11.68
N THR A 2 7.94 18.68 -10.86
CA THR A 2 8.51 17.47 -10.23
C THR A 2 7.53 16.84 -9.22
N ILE A 3 7.25 15.54 -9.38
CA ILE A 3 6.53 14.71 -8.41
C ILE A 3 7.56 14.00 -7.52
N LEU A 4 7.50 14.23 -6.21
CA LEU A 4 8.33 13.51 -5.23
C LEU A 4 7.65 12.22 -4.79
N VAL A 5 8.39 11.12 -4.78
CA VAL A 5 7.93 9.81 -4.29
C VAL A 5 8.75 9.42 -3.07
N THR A 6 8.13 9.28 -1.91
CA THR A 6 8.75 8.65 -0.73
C THR A 6 8.50 7.15 -0.72
N GLY A 7 9.31 6.39 0.01
CA GLY A 7 9.22 4.92 0.00
C GLY A 7 9.50 4.31 -1.38
N ALA A 8 10.26 5.03 -2.22
CA ALA A 8 10.37 4.77 -3.65
C ALA A 8 10.97 3.40 -4.01
N THR A 9 11.80 2.81 -3.15
CA THR A 9 12.38 1.47 -3.38
C THR A 9 11.52 0.33 -2.81
N GLY A 10 10.41 0.66 -2.13
CA GLY A 10 9.48 -0.32 -1.58
C GLY A 10 8.64 -0.98 -2.67
N ARG A 11 7.91 -2.04 -2.30
CA ARG A 11 7.10 -2.85 -3.22
C ARG A 11 6.13 -2.03 -4.08
N VAL A 12 5.36 -1.13 -3.46
CA VAL A 12 4.43 -0.24 -4.16
C VAL A 12 5.17 0.97 -4.75
N GLY A 13 6.03 1.61 -3.95
CA GLY A 13 6.73 2.84 -4.37
C GLY A 13 7.55 2.67 -5.65
N ARG A 14 8.23 1.53 -5.82
CA ARG A 14 9.02 1.25 -7.02
C ARG A 14 8.14 1.21 -8.26
N GLN A 15 6.99 0.54 -8.15
CA GLN A 15 6.04 0.46 -9.25
C GLN A 15 5.44 1.84 -9.56
N VAL A 16 5.16 2.67 -8.55
CA VAL A 16 4.71 4.06 -8.74
C VAL A 16 5.74 4.88 -9.53
N VAL A 17 7.02 4.78 -9.17
CA VAL A 17 8.11 5.46 -9.90
C VAL A 17 8.15 5.02 -11.36
N HIS A 18 8.09 3.71 -11.64
CA HIS A 18 8.08 3.20 -13.01
C HIS A 18 6.84 3.67 -13.79
N GLN A 19 5.65 3.63 -13.19
CA GLN A 19 4.41 4.09 -13.81
C GLN A 19 4.47 5.58 -14.18
N LEU A 20 4.97 6.41 -13.27
CA LEU A 20 5.15 7.84 -13.52
C LEU A 20 6.18 8.09 -14.64
N ALA A 21 7.34 7.43 -14.59
CA ALA A 21 8.39 7.57 -15.59
C ALA A 21 7.91 7.14 -17.00
N ASN A 22 7.19 6.01 -17.08
CA ASN A 22 6.62 5.51 -18.34
C ASN A 22 5.55 6.44 -18.92
N ARG A 23 4.90 7.25 -18.08
CA ARG A 23 3.92 8.28 -18.48
C ARG A 23 4.56 9.65 -18.74
N GLY A 24 5.89 9.73 -18.75
CA GLY A 24 6.63 10.96 -19.05
C GLY A 24 6.57 12.02 -17.95
N ALA A 25 6.19 11.65 -16.72
CA ALA A 25 6.20 12.56 -15.60
C ALA A 25 7.65 12.87 -15.16
N ASP A 26 7.86 14.07 -14.65
CA ASP A 26 9.11 14.45 -13.98
C ASP A 26 9.09 13.90 -12.54
N VAL A 27 9.95 12.92 -12.25
CA VAL A 27 9.91 12.15 -11.00
C VAL A 27 11.18 12.35 -10.21
N ARG A 28 11.03 12.67 -8.93
CA ARG A 28 12.07 12.57 -7.93
C ARG A 28 11.77 11.43 -6.95
N ALA A 29 12.69 10.48 -6.82
CA ALA A 29 12.58 9.36 -5.89
C ALA A 29 13.44 9.62 -4.65
N LEU A 30 12.81 9.76 -3.47
CA LEU A 30 13.52 9.81 -2.20
C LEU A 30 13.89 8.40 -1.76
N VAL A 31 15.18 8.13 -1.64
CA VAL A 31 15.72 6.82 -1.26
C VAL A 31 16.73 6.95 -0.13
N ARG A 32 16.72 5.99 0.80
CA ARG A 32 17.73 5.96 1.88
C ARG A 32 19.11 5.53 1.37
N ASP A 33 19.10 4.54 0.48
CA ASP A 33 20.30 3.93 -0.11
C ASP A 33 20.18 3.98 -1.64
N PRO A 34 20.85 4.92 -2.32
CA PRO A 34 20.83 5.05 -3.77
C PRO A 34 21.33 3.82 -4.51
N SER A 35 22.16 2.96 -3.89
CA SER A 35 22.66 1.74 -4.54
C SER A 35 21.56 0.70 -4.80
N LYS A 36 20.43 0.82 -4.08
CA LYS A 36 19.25 -0.03 -4.24
C LYS A 36 18.20 0.57 -5.18
N ALA A 37 18.46 1.75 -5.74
CA ALA A 37 17.58 2.40 -6.68
C ALA A 37 17.84 1.86 -8.10
N ASP A 38 16.97 0.95 -8.54
CA ASP A 38 16.93 0.45 -9.91
C ASP A 38 15.78 1.14 -10.66
N PHE A 39 16.05 2.36 -11.12
CA PHE A 39 15.08 3.20 -11.82
C PHE A 39 15.59 3.61 -13.20
N PRO A 40 14.68 3.95 -14.14
CA PRO A 40 15.07 4.55 -15.42
C PRO A 40 15.93 5.80 -15.23
N ALA A 41 16.85 6.05 -16.16
CA ALA A 41 17.76 7.20 -16.10
C ALA A 41 17.05 8.57 -16.07
N SER A 42 15.77 8.62 -16.47
CA SER A 42 14.93 9.83 -16.38
C SER A 42 14.47 10.17 -14.96
N VAL A 43 14.61 9.25 -14.00
CA VAL A 43 14.21 9.46 -12.61
C VAL A 43 15.33 10.13 -11.83
N ASN A 44 15.02 11.26 -11.20
CA ASN A 44 15.95 11.94 -10.31
C ASN A 44 15.97 11.24 -8.93
N VAL A 45 17.06 10.54 -8.62
CA VAL A 45 17.23 9.88 -7.32
C VAL A 45 17.85 10.86 -6.33
N VAL A 46 17.17 11.11 -5.22
CA VAL A 46 17.69 11.93 -4.12
C VAL A 46 17.88 11.05 -2.89
N GLN A 47 19.08 11.10 -2.31
CA GLN A 47 19.35 10.43 -1.05
C GLN A 47 18.74 11.21 0.12
N GLY A 48 18.00 10.52 0.98
CA GLY A 48 17.53 11.09 2.23
C GLY A 48 16.76 10.11 3.11
N ASP A 49 16.49 10.56 4.33
CA ASP A 49 15.80 9.81 5.37
C ASP A 49 14.63 10.63 5.91
N MET A 50 13.51 9.96 6.19
CA MET A 50 12.29 10.62 6.66
C MET A 50 12.43 11.20 8.07
N LEU A 51 13.45 10.80 8.83
CA LEU A 51 13.81 11.36 10.13
C LEU A 51 14.91 12.43 10.04
N ASP A 52 15.54 12.63 8.87
CA ASP A 52 16.51 13.70 8.63
C ASP A 52 15.82 14.90 7.94
N ILE A 53 15.54 15.93 8.72
CA ILE A 53 14.88 17.17 8.27
C ILE A 53 15.64 17.87 7.14
N GLU A 54 16.96 17.91 7.19
CA GLU A 54 17.75 18.57 6.15
C GLU A 54 17.70 17.78 4.85
N SER A 55 17.66 16.45 4.94
CA SER A 55 17.45 15.62 3.76
C SER A 55 16.05 15.80 3.15
N LEU A 56 15.01 15.90 3.98
CA LEU A 56 13.66 16.20 3.52
C LEU A 56 13.61 17.56 2.83
N ARG A 57 14.14 18.62 3.47
CA ARG A 57 14.19 19.96 2.88
C ARG A 57 14.84 19.97 1.50
N ARG A 58 15.98 19.28 1.34
CA ARG A 58 16.64 19.11 0.02
C ARG A 58 15.75 18.37 -0.98
N ALA A 59 15.10 17.28 -0.56
CA ALA A 59 14.24 16.49 -1.43
C ALA A 59 13.00 17.25 -1.91
N PHE A 60 12.46 18.16 -1.08
CA PHE A 60 11.25 18.93 -1.39
C PHE A 60 11.49 20.20 -2.23
N VAL A 61 12.74 20.60 -2.51
CA VAL A 61 13.02 21.81 -3.33
C VAL A 61 12.35 21.70 -4.72
N GLY A 62 11.45 22.64 -5.01
CA GLY A 62 10.75 22.71 -6.30
C GLY A 62 9.64 21.67 -6.49
N VAL A 63 9.28 20.94 -5.43
CA VAL A 63 8.22 19.92 -5.46
C VAL A 63 6.88 20.57 -5.19
N ARG A 64 5.87 20.25 -6.01
CA ARG A 64 4.49 20.70 -5.81
C ARG A 64 3.52 19.55 -5.50
N THR A 65 3.91 18.33 -5.88
CA THR A 65 3.10 17.11 -5.76
C THR A 65 3.90 16.00 -5.09
N LEU A 66 3.35 15.40 -4.04
CA LEU A 66 3.98 14.37 -3.22
C LEU A 66 3.18 13.06 -3.30
N PHE A 67 3.86 11.95 -3.58
CA PHE A 67 3.41 10.62 -3.17
C PHE A 67 4.02 10.28 -1.81
N LEU A 68 3.17 10.24 -0.79
CA LEU A 68 3.58 9.92 0.57
C LEU A 68 3.32 8.44 0.83
N LEU A 69 4.42 7.70 0.94
CA LEU A 69 4.47 6.32 1.42
C LEU A 69 5.63 6.19 2.42
N ASN A 70 5.30 5.67 3.59
CA ASN A 70 6.22 5.36 4.68
C ASN A 70 6.06 3.88 5.07
N ALA A 71 7.15 3.25 5.53
CA ALA A 71 7.13 1.85 5.93
C ALA A 71 6.40 1.68 7.27
N VAL A 72 5.80 0.52 7.49
CA VAL A 72 5.31 0.14 8.83
C VAL A 72 6.51 -0.04 9.75
N ALA A 73 6.65 0.85 10.71
CA ALA A 73 7.80 0.95 11.61
C ALA A 73 7.41 1.66 12.91
N GLY A 74 8.22 1.53 13.96
CA GLY A 74 7.90 2.12 15.27
C GLY A 74 7.84 3.64 15.26
N ASP A 75 8.51 4.27 14.29
CA ASP A 75 8.59 5.70 14.03
C ASP A 75 7.71 6.14 12.85
N GLU A 76 6.80 5.28 12.36
CA GLU A 76 5.96 5.53 11.18
C GLU A 76 5.23 6.87 11.24
N PHE A 77 4.64 7.20 12.40
CA PHE A 77 3.90 8.44 12.55
C PHE A 77 4.81 9.66 12.57
N THR A 78 5.95 9.57 13.24
CA THR A 78 6.96 10.64 13.24
C THR A 78 7.41 10.94 11.81
N GLN A 79 7.69 9.92 11.01
CA GLN A 79 8.04 10.10 9.59
C GLN A 79 6.94 10.83 8.81
N ALA A 80 5.66 10.44 8.98
CA ALA A 80 4.54 11.08 8.32
C ALA A 80 4.37 12.55 8.74
N LEU A 81 4.47 12.84 10.05
CA LEU A 81 4.39 14.19 10.60
C LEU A 81 5.51 15.09 10.04
N LEU A 82 6.75 14.61 10.03
CA LEU A 82 7.88 15.38 9.52
C LEU A 82 7.74 15.66 8.02
N ALA A 83 7.42 14.64 7.24
CA ALA A 83 7.26 14.79 5.80
C ALA A 83 6.14 15.76 5.42
N LEU A 84 4.97 15.70 6.08
CA LEU A 84 3.86 16.60 5.80
C LEU A 84 4.15 18.05 6.24
N ASN A 85 4.84 18.26 7.37
CA ASN A 85 5.26 19.60 7.78
C ASN A 85 6.26 20.20 6.77
N VAL A 86 7.33 19.47 6.44
CA VAL A 86 8.35 19.96 5.49
C VAL A 86 7.75 20.14 4.09
N ALA A 87 6.83 19.26 3.67
CA ALA A 87 6.10 19.41 2.42
C ALA A 87 5.35 20.76 2.37
N ARG A 88 4.58 21.09 3.42
CA ARG A 88 3.87 22.37 3.50
C ARG A 88 4.81 23.56 3.53
N GLU A 89 5.88 23.51 4.32
CA GLU A 89 6.91 24.57 4.37
C GLU A 89 7.55 24.80 3.01
N SER A 90 7.73 23.75 2.21
CA SER A 90 8.35 23.79 0.90
C SER A 90 7.38 24.15 -0.24
N GLY A 91 6.11 24.42 0.07
CA GLY A 91 5.10 24.81 -0.92
C GLY A 91 4.44 23.64 -1.66
N VAL A 92 4.52 22.41 -1.13
CA VAL A 92 3.73 21.29 -1.67
C VAL A 92 2.25 21.57 -1.44
N GLU A 93 1.47 21.44 -2.51
CA GLU A 93 0.02 21.68 -2.46
C GLU A 93 -0.79 20.41 -2.63
N ARG A 94 -0.19 19.38 -3.27
CA ARG A 94 -0.87 18.18 -3.74
C ARG A 94 -0.25 16.94 -3.12
N VAL A 95 -1.09 16.06 -2.60
CA VAL A 95 -0.65 14.81 -1.95
C VAL A 95 -1.43 13.63 -2.50
N VAL A 96 -0.75 12.55 -2.83
CA VAL A 96 -1.37 11.23 -2.93
C VAL A 96 -0.78 10.39 -1.81
N TYR A 97 -1.61 10.00 -0.85
CA TYR A 97 -1.18 9.31 0.37
C TYR A 97 -1.61 7.85 0.32
N LEU A 98 -0.66 6.93 0.52
CA LEU A 98 -0.98 5.51 0.68
C LEU A 98 -1.28 5.19 2.15
N SER A 99 -2.57 5.16 2.45
CA SER A 99 -3.17 4.81 3.73
C SER A 99 -3.53 3.31 3.76
N VAL A 100 -4.63 2.95 4.42
CA VAL A 100 -5.20 1.60 4.53
C VAL A 100 -6.72 1.69 4.62
N MET A 101 -7.42 0.71 4.06
CA MET A 101 -8.87 0.63 4.20
C MET A 101 -9.28 0.49 5.67
N HIS A 102 -10.31 1.23 6.08
CA HIS A 102 -10.80 1.28 7.48
C HIS A 102 -9.80 1.84 8.51
N ALA A 103 -8.82 2.66 8.09
CA ALA A 103 -7.89 3.33 9.00
C ALA A 103 -8.58 3.97 10.23
N GLU A 104 -9.74 4.58 10.03
CA GLU A 104 -10.51 5.24 11.09
C GLU A 104 -11.22 4.30 12.07
N ARG A 105 -11.43 3.02 11.70
CA ARG A 105 -12.19 2.06 12.51
C ARG A 105 -11.27 1.28 13.44
N PHE A 106 -10.09 0.91 12.97
CA PHE A 106 -9.17 0.02 13.70
C PHE A 106 -8.12 0.81 14.46
N VAL A 107 -8.58 1.72 15.32
CA VAL A 107 -7.77 2.70 16.06
C VAL A 107 -6.78 2.08 17.06
N ASN A 108 -6.88 0.78 17.32
CA ASN A 108 -5.97 0.04 18.20
C ASN A 108 -4.91 -0.78 17.44
N VAL A 109 -4.95 -0.82 16.10
CA VAL A 109 -3.91 -1.41 15.28
C VAL A 109 -2.92 -0.29 14.94
N PRO A 110 -1.65 -0.34 15.42
CA PRO A 110 -0.76 0.82 15.38
C PRO A 110 -0.66 1.51 14.01
N HIS A 111 -0.35 0.79 12.94
CA HIS A 111 -0.22 1.37 11.59
C HIS A 111 -1.55 1.90 11.03
N PHE A 112 -2.70 1.37 11.44
CA PHE A 112 -4.01 1.95 11.08
C PHE A 112 -4.22 3.29 11.80
N ALA A 113 -3.91 3.34 13.09
CA ALA A 113 -4.00 4.57 13.88
C ALA A 113 -3.07 5.66 13.33
N VAL A 114 -1.83 5.29 12.95
CA VAL A 114 -0.89 6.20 12.30
C VAL A 114 -1.46 6.74 10.98
N LYS A 115 -1.99 5.86 10.13
CA LYS A 115 -2.56 6.24 8.84
C LYS A 115 -3.78 7.16 9.00
N SER A 116 -4.68 6.85 9.93
CA SER A 116 -5.80 7.74 10.27
C SER A 116 -5.32 9.11 10.78
N GLY A 117 -4.26 9.15 11.59
CA GLY A 117 -3.64 10.39 12.05
C GLY A 117 -3.08 11.23 10.90
N ALA A 118 -2.37 10.60 9.96
CA ALA A 118 -1.82 11.26 8.78
C ALA A 118 -2.91 11.78 7.83
N GLU A 119 -3.98 11.01 7.60
CA GLU A 119 -5.15 11.46 6.82
C GLU A 119 -5.78 12.71 7.42
N ARG A 120 -5.99 12.73 8.75
CA ARG A 120 -6.51 13.91 9.46
C ARG A 120 -5.57 15.11 9.31
N MET A 121 -4.26 14.90 9.40
CA MET A 121 -3.28 15.96 9.20
C MET A 121 -3.36 16.53 7.78
N ILE A 122 -3.47 15.67 6.76
CA ILE A 122 -3.62 16.07 5.36
C ILE A 122 -4.86 16.97 5.17
N GLU A 123 -5.99 16.58 5.75
CA GLU A 123 -7.23 17.35 5.72
C GLU A 123 -7.09 18.70 6.42
N GLN A 124 -6.62 18.71 7.67
CA GLN A 124 -6.53 19.93 8.49
C GLN A 124 -5.46 20.92 7.99
N MET A 125 -4.44 20.45 7.26
CA MET A 125 -3.43 21.31 6.65
C MET A 125 -3.84 21.87 5.28
N GLY A 126 -5.01 21.48 4.74
CA GLY A 126 -5.55 22.05 3.51
C GLY A 126 -4.79 21.63 2.25
N PHE A 127 -4.22 20.42 2.25
CA PHE A 127 -3.65 19.82 1.05
C PHE A 127 -4.76 19.41 0.07
N SER A 128 -4.47 19.53 -1.23
CA SER A 128 -5.27 18.89 -2.28
C SER A 128 -4.88 17.42 -2.36
N ALA A 129 -5.68 16.50 -1.81
CA ALA A 129 -5.22 15.13 -1.60
C ALA A 129 -6.09 14.00 -2.16
N THR A 130 -5.46 12.96 -2.70
CA THR A 130 -6.09 11.65 -2.86
C THR A 130 -5.57 10.73 -1.77
N ILE A 131 -6.48 10.21 -0.95
CA ILE A 131 -6.18 9.22 0.08
C ILE A 131 -6.48 7.85 -0.51
N LEU A 132 -5.43 7.08 -0.77
CA LEU A 132 -5.51 5.72 -1.28
C LEU A 132 -5.56 4.75 -0.12
N ARG A 133 -6.64 3.99 -0.01
CA ARG A 133 -6.91 3.07 1.08
C ARG A 133 -6.96 1.63 0.56
N PRO A 134 -5.81 0.98 0.36
CA PRO A 134 -5.81 -0.37 -0.12
C PRO A 134 -6.32 -1.36 0.93
N ALA A 135 -6.95 -2.42 0.43
CA ALA A 135 -7.19 -3.65 1.17
C ALA A 135 -5.89 -4.47 1.30
N TYR A 136 -6.01 -5.76 1.63
CA TYR A 136 -4.88 -6.68 1.71
C TYR A 136 -4.15 -6.81 0.35
N PHE A 137 -2.82 -6.84 0.34
CA PHE A 137 -2.05 -6.92 -0.89
C PHE A 137 -1.86 -8.38 -1.32
N MET A 138 -2.16 -8.70 -2.58
CA MET A 138 -1.88 -10.04 -3.14
C MET A 138 -0.39 -10.40 -3.02
N ASP A 139 0.53 -9.43 -3.16
CA ASP A 139 1.96 -9.66 -2.98
C ASP A 139 2.38 -10.19 -1.60
N ASN A 140 1.53 -10.11 -0.58
CA ASN A 140 1.85 -10.71 0.71
C ASN A 140 1.97 -12.24 0.62
N GLU A 141 1.38 -12.86 -0.40
CA GLU A 141 1.51 -14.28 -0.69
C GLU A 141 2.96 -14.72 -0.94
N HIS A 142 3.85 -13.81 -1.37
CA HIS A 142 5.28 -14.12 -1.47
C HIS A 142 5.88 -14.59 -0.15
N MET A 143 5.35 -14.13 1.00
CA MET A 143 5.85 -14.52 2.33
C MET A 143 5.35 -15.89 2.77
N VAL A 144 4.25 -16.38 2.18
CA VAL A 144 3.61 -17.64 2.57
C VAL A 144 3.60 -18.69 1.45
N LYS A 145 4.14 -18.35 0.27
CA LYS A 145 4.26 -19.24 -0.90
C LYS A 145 4.82 -20.60 -0.51
N ASP A 146 5.93 -20.65 0.22
CA ASP A 146 6.57 -21.92 0.57
C ASP A 146 5.69 -22.78 1.50
N VAL A 147 4.90 -22.17 2.38
CA VAL A 147 3.94 -22.90 3.23
C VAL A 147 2.85 -23.53 2.37
N ILE A 148 2.35 -22.78 1.39
CA ILE A 148 1.31 -23.25 0.47
C ILE A 148 1.87 -24.36 -0.46
N VAL A 149 2.98 -24.07 -1.13
CA VAL A 149 3.57 -24.91 -2.19
C VAL A 149 4.29 -26.13 -1.66
N ASN A 150 4.85 -26.11 -0.44
CA ASN A 150 5.55 -27.27 0.12
C ASN A 150 4.70 -28.05 1.14
N HIS A 151 3.79 -27.39 1.84
CA HIS A 151 3.01 -28.02 2.93
C HIS A 151 1.52 -28.12 2.65
N GLY A 152 1.00 -27.49 1.59
CA GLY A 152 -0.42 -27.57 1.25
C GLY A 152 -1.31 -26.89 2.28
N VAL A 153 -0.84 -25.79 2.88
CA VAL A 153 -1.60 -25.00 3.85
C VAL A 153 -1.59 -23.54 3.43
N TYR A 154 -2.77 -22.92 3.35
CA TYR A 154 -2.91 -21.47 3.27
C TYR A 154 -2.96 -20.88 4.69
N PRO A 155 -1.89 -20.22 5.17
CA PRO A 155 -1.70 -19.98 6.60
C PRO A 155 -2.24 -18.62 7.08
N MET A 156 -2.72 -17.76 6.18
CA MET A 156 -3.16 -16.42 6.55
C MET A 156 -4.57 -16.48 7.17
N PRO A 157 -4.79 -15.89 8.37
CA PRO A 157 -6.11 -15.84 9.01
C PRO A 157 -7.00 -14.80 8.32
N ILE A 158 -7.65 -15.20 7.22
CA ILE A 158 -8.50 -14.31 6.40
C ILE A 158 -9.97 -14.31 6.87
N GLY A 159 -10.42 -15.40 7.50
CA GLY A 159 -11.80 -15.52 7.98
C GLY A 159 -12.81 -15.89 6.90
N SER A 160 -14.06 -15.96 7.34
CA SER A 160 -15.25 -16.25 6.52
C SER A 160 -16.00 -15.00 6.05
N LYS A 161 -15.61 -13.80 6.52
CA LYS A 161 -16.20 -12.51 6.10
C LYS A 161 -15.73 -12.06 4.72
N GLY A 162 -14.50 -12.45 4.36
CA GLY A 162 -13.89 -12.19 3.07
C GLY A 162 -13.10 -10.88 3.00
N VAL A 163 -12.09 -10.89 2.14
CA VAL A 163 -11.15 -9.79 1.91
C VAL A 163 -11.01 -9.57 0.42
N ALA A 164 -11.26 -8.34 -0.05
CA ALA A 164 -11.06 -7.98 -1.44
C ALA A 164 -9.60 -7.62 -1.73
N MET A 165 -8.75 -8.64 -1.81
CA MET A 165 -7.29 -8.49 -1.95
C MET A 165 -6.93 -7.74 -3.24
N VAL A 166 -6.10 -6.71 -3.14
CA VAL A 166 -5.73 -5.85 -4.26
C VAL A 166 -4.33 -6.17 -4.79
N ASP A 167 -4.19 -6.12 -6.10
CA ASP A 167 -2.90 -6.25 -6.79
C ASP A 167 -2.06 -4.98 -6.60
N THR A 168 -0.80 -5.11 -6.20
CA THR A 168 0.06 -3.93 -6.00
C THR A 168 0.33 -3.15 -7.30
N ARG A 169 0.18 -3.81 -8.46
CA ARG A 169 0.24 -3.17 -9.79
C ARG A 169 -0.90 -2.21 -10.01
N ASP A 170 -2.11 -2.58 -9.56
CA ASP A 170 -3.29 -1.72 -9.63
C ASP A 170 -3.17 -0.55 -8.66
N ILE A 171 -2.67 -0.78 -7.44
CA ILE A 171 -2.35 0.30 -6.48
C ILE A 171 -1.42 1.33 -7.12
N ALA A 172 -0.32 0.85 -7.70
CA ALA A 172 0.71 1.72 -8.27
C ALA A 172 0.21 2.52 -9.49
N GLU A 173 -0.59 1.89 -10.35
CA GLU A 173 -1.16 2.55 -11.52
C GLU A 173 -2.20 3.61 -11.12
N VAL A 174 -3.11 3.31 -10.20
CA VAL A 174 -4.07 4.29 -9.66
C VAL A 174 -3.33 5.46 -9.00
N ALA A 175 -2.29 5.19 -8.21
CA ALA A 175 -1.47 6.23 -7.60
C ALA A 175 -0.82 7.14 -8.64
N ALA A 176 -0.21 6.57 -9.69
CA ALA A 176 0.40 7.35 -10.76
C ALA A 176 -0.63 8.21 -11.52
N ILE A 177 -1.81 7.67 -11.83
CA ILE A 177 -2.90 8.41 -12.49
C ILE A 177 -3.35 9.59 -11.62
N GLU A 178 -3.54 9.36 -10.32
CA GLU A 178 -3.97 10.41 -9.39
C GLU A 178 -2.90 11.49 -9.16
N LEU A 179 -1.62 11.10 -9.11
CA LEU A 179 -0.50 12.03 -9.04
C LEU A 179 -0.44 12.93 -10.27
N ILE A 180 -0.55 12.35 -11.48
CA ILE A 180 -0.54 13.10 -12.73
C ILE A 180 -1.78 14.00 -12.85
N ARG A 181 -2.97 13.48 -12.53
CA ARG A 181 -4.24 14.23 -12.54
C ARG A 181 -4.14 15.45 -11.63
N ARG A 182 -3.63 15.29 -10.41
CA ARG A 182 -3.46 16.40 -9.48
C ARG A 182 -2.39 17.36 -9.95
N ASP A 183 -1.21 16.89 -10.39
CA ASP A 183 -0.13 17.75 -10.87
C ASP A 183 -0.60 18.64 -12.03
N ALA A 184 -1.35 18.08 -12.98
CA ALA A 184 -1.88 18.81 -14.13
C ALA A 184 -3.07 19.74 -13.81
N ALA A 185 -3.70 19.62 -12.64
CA ALA A 185 -4.87 20.41 -12.30
C ALA A 185 -4.53 21.91 -12.17
N PRO A 186 -5.36 22.82 -12.74
CA PRO A 186 -5.12 24.26 -12.71
C PRO A 186 -5.20 24.86 -11.30
N GLY A 187 -5.83 24.16 -10.36
CA GLY A 187 -5.94 24.55 -8.97
C GLY A 187 -5.97 23.35 -8.02
N LYS A 188 -6.28 23.61 -6.75
CA LYS A 188 -6.49 22.54 -5.76
C LYS A 188 -7.77 21.78 -6.07
N LEU A 189 -7.65 20.47 -6.27
CA LEU A 189 -8.77 19.54 -6.32
C LEU A 189 -9.23 19.18 -4.89
N PRO A 190 -10.50 18.81 -4.68
CA PRO A 190 -10.99 18.36 -3.38
C PRO A 190 -10.25 17.11 -2.89
N ILE A 191 -10.40 16.83 -1.60
CA ILE A 191 -9.92 15.58 -1.03
C ILE A 191 -10.82 14.44 -1.51
N GLU A 192 -10.21 13.38 -2.01
CA GLU A 192 -10.91 12.16 -2.43
C GLU A 192 -10.31 10.96 -1.71
N THR A 193 -11.17 10.11 -1.14
CA THR A 193 -10.76 8.80 -0.62
C THR A 193 -11.13 7.74 -1.65
N ILE A 194 -10.19 6.83 -1.93
CA ILE A 194 -10.35 5.72 -2.87
C ILE A 194 -9.96 4.45 -2.13
N ASN A 195 -10.92 3.52 -1.94
CA ASN A 195 -10.57 2.18 -1.51
C ASN A 195 -9.96 1.44 -2.70
N LEU A 196 -8.79 0.82 -2.51
CA LEU A 196 -8.13 0.02 -3.54
C LEU A 196 -8.34 -1.45 -3.21
N VAL A 197 -9.19 -2.11 -3.98
CA VAL A 197 -9.70 -3.45 -3.71
C VAL A 197 -9.49 -4.34 -4.92
N GLY A 198 -9.48 -5.65 -4.70
CA GLY A 198 -9.58 -6.63 -5.78
C GLY A 198 -10.98 -6.73 -6.37
N PRO A 199 -11.12 -7.46 -7.49
CA PRO A 199 -12.42 -7.70 -8.10
C PRO A 199 -13.30 -8.65 -7.27
N ASP A 200 -12.69 -9.53 -6.49
CA ASP A 200 -13.37 -10.58 -5.72
C ASP A 200 -13.16 -10.39 -4.22
N THR A 201 -14.21 -10.62 -3.42
CA THR A 201 -14.10 -10.68 -1.95
C THR A 201 -13.96 -12.13 -1.53
N LEU A 202 -12.74 -12.53 -1.16
CA LEU A 202 -12.38 -13.95 -0.97
C LEU A 202 -12.22 -14.30 0.51
N THR A 203 -12.79 -15.44 0.90
CA THR A 203 -12.62 -16.05 2.22
C THR A 203 -11.38 -16.94 2.28
N GLY A 204 -10.93 -17.27 3.49
CA GLY A 204 -9.83 -18.21 3.71
C GLY A 204 -9.98 -19.56 2.97
N PRO A 205 -11.14 -20.24 3.08
CA PRO A 205 -11.41 -21.47 2.33
C PRO A 205 -11.39 -21.28 0.80
N GLU A 206 -11.89 -20.16 0.27
CA GLU A 206 -11.86 -19.90 -1.17
C GLU A 206 -10.44 -19.68 -1.68
N LEU A 207 -9.60 -18.98 -0.92
CA LEU A 207 -8.18 -18.82 -1.23
C LEU A 207 -7.45 -20.17 -1.26
N ALA A 208 -7.70 -21.03 -0.27
CA ALA A 208 -7.18 -22.39 -0.26
C ALA A 208 -7.69 -23.23 -1.45
N SER A 209 -8.94 -23.03 -1.88
CA SER A 209 -9.49 -23.66 -3.09
C SER A 209 -8.77 -23.20 -4.36
N ILE A 210 -8.53 -21.89 -4.50
CA ILE A 210 -7.79 -21.32 -5.65
C ILE A 210 -6.38 -21.92 -5.72
N TRP A 211 -5.69 -22.04 -4.59
CA TRP A 211 -4.37 -22.68 -4.54
C TRP A 211 -4.43 -24.19 -4.82
N SER A 212 -5.48 -24.87 -4.35
CA SER A 212 -5.68 -26.30 -4.65
C SER A 212 -5.83 -26.55 -6.15
N GLU A 213 -6.64 -25.72 -6.81
CA GLU A 213 -6.83 -25.75 -8.26
C GLU A 213 -5.54 -25.41 -9.02
N THR A 214 -4.82 -24.39 -8.55
CA THR A 214 -3.56 -23.93 -9.18
C THR A 214 -2.45 -24.98 -9.10
N LEU A 215 -2.32 -25.67 -7.96
CA LEU A 215 -1.26 -26.67 -7.73
C LEU A 215 -1.66 -28.08 -8.14
N GLY A 216 -2.93 -28.32 -8.49
CA GLY A 216 -3.45 -29.65 -8.82
C GLY A 216 -3.43 -30.65 -7.65
N ARG A 217 -3.38 -30.16 -6.41
CA ARG A 217 -3.36 -30.98 -5.19
C ARG A 217 -4.03 -30.26 -4.02
N PRO A 218 -4.51 -30.96 -2.97
CA PRO A 218 -5.20 -30.31 -1.86
C PRO A 218 -4.34 -29.27 -1.12
N VAL A 219 -4.93 -28.11 -0.88
CA VAL A 219 -4.44 -27.07 0.03
C VAL A 219 -5.52 -26.80 1.08
N ALA A 220 -5.18 -26.96 2.35
CA ALA A 220 -6.09 -26.71 3.47
C ALA A 220 -5.99 -25.25 3.93
N TYR A 221 -7.11 -24.69 4.37
CA TYR A 221 -7.10 -23.40 5.06
C TYR A 221 -6.58 -23.59 6.50
N GLY A 222 -5.61 -22.77 6.90
CA GLY A 222 -4.92 -22.85 8.20
C GLY A 222 -5.78 -22.43 9.40
N GLY A 223 -6.93 -21.81 9.16
CA GLY A 223 -7.89 -21.42 10.19
C GLY A 223 -7.83 -19.95 10.59
N ASP A 224 -8.74 -19.57 11.47
CA ASP A 224 -9.04 -18.18 11.84
C ASP A 224 -8.32 -17.71 13.11
N ASP A 225 -7.61 -18.59 13.82
CA ASP A 225 -6.86 -18.22 15.02
C ASP A 225 -5.53 -17.53 14.63
N PRO A 226 -5.37 -16.22 14.89
CA PRO A 226 -4.17 -15.50 14.49
C PRO A 226 -2.99 -15.73 15.46
N THR A 227 -3.15 -16.53 16.52
CA THR A 227 -2.07 -16.82 17.49
C THR A 227 -0.88 -17.52 16.84
N GLY A 228 -1.14 -18.48 15.94
CA GLY A 228 -0.09 -19.15 15.16
C GLY A 228 0.60 -18.18 14.20
N PHE A 229 -0.17 -17.27 13.60
CA PHE A 229 0.35 -16.21 12.74
C PHE A 229 1.30 -15.26 13.50
N GLU A 230 0.93 -14.79 14.70
CA GLU A 230 1.82 -13.98 15.54
C GLU A 230 3.13 -14.72 15.83
N THR A 231 3.01 -15.96 16.33
CA THR A 231 4.15 -16.78 16.73
C THR A 231 5.15 -16.92 15.58
N ASN A 232 4.66 -17.22 14.37
CA ASN A 232 5.50 -17.34 13.19
C ASN A 232 6.19 -16.03 12.80
N LEU A 233 5.49 -14.89 12.89
CA LEU A 233 6.07 -13.59 12.59
C LEU A 233 7.21 -13.19 13.54
N THR A 234 7.19 -13.63 14.79
CA THR A 234 8.29 -13.33 15.74
C THR A 234 9.65 -13.90 15.33
N ASN A 235 9.68 -14.86 14.39
CA ASN A 235 10.93 -15.40 13.84
C ASN A 235 11.63 -14.42 12.88
N PHE A 236 10.90 -13.45 12.32
CA PHE A 236 11.41 -12.55 11.28
C PHE A 236 11.21 -11.06 11.61
N LEU A 237 10.32 -10.74 12.54
CA LEU A 237 9.93 -9.38 12.91
C LEU A 237 10.10 -9.12 14.42
N PRO A 238 10.30 -7.86 14.83
CA PRO A 238 10.19 -7.48 16.24
C PRO A 238 8.86 -7.90 16.84
N LYS A 239 8.86 -8.34 18.11
CA LYS A 239 7.67 -8.85 18.81
C LYS A 239 6.48 -7.89 18.79
N TRP A 240 6.73 -6.59 18.96
CA TRP A 240 5.68 -5.58 18.94
C TRP A 240 4.98 -5.51 17.57
N MET A 241 5.73 -5.71 16.48
CA MET A 241 5.19 -5.71 15.12
C MET A 241 4.42 -7.00 14.85
N ALA A 242 4.91 -8.15 15.32
CA ALA A 242 4.17 -9.40 15.25
C ALA A 242 2.80 -9.31 15.98
N TYR A 243 2.80 -8.73 17.19
CA TYR A 243 1.57 -8.48 17.96
C TYR A 243 0.60 -7.56 17.23
N GLU A 244 1.10 -6.48 16.64
CA GLU A 244 0.30 -5.58 15.82
C GLU A 244 -0.31 -6.28 14.59
N MET A 245 0.48 -7.10 13.89
CA MET A 245 0.00 -7.87 12.74
C MET A 245 -1.08 -8.88 13.18
N ARG A 246 -0.99 -9.44 14.39
CA ARG A 246 -2.07 -10.23 14.99
C ARG A 246 -3.35 -9.42 15.17
N LEU A 247 -3.25 -8.22 15.74
CA LEU A 247 -4.42 -7.34 15.92
C LEU A 247 -5.08 -6.98 14.58
N MET A 248 -4.28 -6.79 13.53
CA MET A 248 -4.77 -6.59 12.17
C MET A 248 -5.48 -7.84 11.64
N ALA A 249 -4.87 -9.02 11.81
CA ALA A 249 -5.46 -10.30 11.41
C ALA A 249 -6.81 -10.57 12.12
N GLU A 250 -6.93 -10.22 13.40
CA GLU A 250 -8.22 -10.28 14.11
C GLU A 250 -9.31 -9.49 13.38
N ARG A 251 -8.99 -8.34 12.78
CA ARG A 251 -9.94 -7.53 12.00
C ARG A 251 -10.33 -8.17 10.67
N TYR A 252 -9.42 -8.87 10.01
CA TYR A 252 -9.78 -9.65 8.81
C TYR A 252 -10.81 -10.72 9.16
N VAL A 253 -10.59 -11.42 10.27
CA VAL A 253 -11.49 -12.49 10.72
C VAL A 253 -12.83 -11.94 11.20
N SER A 254 -12.85 -10.89 12.02
CA SER A 254 -14.09 -10.36 12.62
C SER A 254 -14.92 -9.51 11.67
N ASP A 255 -14.27 -8.64 10.89
CA ASP A 255 -14.91 -7.58 10.12
C ASP A 255 -14.80 -7.80 8.61
N GLY A 256 -13.78 -8.53 8.15
CA GLY A 256 -13.41 -8.63 6.74
C GLY A 256 -12.81 -7.33 6.19
N MET A 257 -12.61 -7.31 4.88
CA MET A 257 -12.22 -6.12 4.13
C MET A 257 -13.09 -6.05 2.88
N VAL A 258 -14.37 -5.77 3.10
CA VAL A 258 -15.41 -5.78 2.07
C VAL A 258 -15.46 -4.41 1.37
N PRO A 259 -15.44 -4.37 0.03
CA PRO A 259 -15.51 -3.13 -0.74
C PRO A 259 -16.86 -2.43 -0.54
N GLN A 260 -16.88 -1.11 -0.71
CA GLN A 260 -18.13 -0.37 -0.84
C GLN A 260 -18.70 -0.58 -2.25
N ALA A 261 -20.02 -0.42 -2.37
CA ALA A 261 -20.68 -0.46 -3.68
C ALA A 261 -20.07 0.61 -4.60
N GLY A 262 -19.63 0.20 -5.79
CA GLY A 262 -19.00 1.11 -6.76
C GLY A 262 -17.47 1.15 -6.71
N ASP A 263 -16.81 0.57 -5.70
CA ASP A 263 -15.34 0.62 -5.60
C ASP A 263 -14.67 -0.07 -6.79
N VAL A 264 -15.10 -1.29 -7.13
CA VAL A 264 -14.56 -2.06 -8.26
C VAL A 264 -14.80 -1.34 -9.59
N GLU A 265 -16.00 -0.80 -9.80
CA GLU A 265 -16.36 -0.06 -11.02
C GLU A 265 -15.56 1.24 -11.14
N ARG A 266 -15.33 1.94 -10.02
CA ARG A 266 -14.52 3.16 -9.99
C ARG A 266 -13.07 2.85 -10.36
N LEU A 267 -12.48 1.81 -9.79
CA LEU A 267 -11.09 1.41 -10.09
C LEU A 267 -10.93 0.96 -11.54
N THR A 268 -11.87 0.15 -12.04
CA THR A 268 -11.89 -0.28 -13.44
C THR A 268 -11.97 0.93 -14.39
N ARG A 269 -12.76 1.95 -14.04
CA ARG A 269 -12.86 3.20 -14.82
C ARG A 269 -11.57 4.02 -14.78
N ILE A 270 -10.94 4.13 -13.61
CA ILE A 270 -9.66 4.86 -13.47
C ILE A 270 -8.57 4.17 -14.31
N LEU A 271 -8.48 2.85 -14.23
CA LEU A 271 -7.45 2.07 -14.93
C LEU A 271 -7.75 1.90 -16.43
N GLY A 272 -9.01 1.97 -16.84
CA GLY A 272 -9.42 1.70 -18.24
C GLY A 272 -9.31 0.22 -18.63
N ARG A 273 -9.19 -0.68 -17.64
CA ARG A 273 -9.07 -2.13 -17.81
C ARG A 273 -9.61 -2.85 -16.56
N PRO A 274 -9.92 -4.16 -16.62
CA PRO A 274 -10.24 -4.95 -15.44
C PRO A 274 -9.11 -4.95 -14.40
N LEU A 275 -9.49 -5.17 -13.14
CA LEU A 275 -8.56 -5.33 -12.01
C LEU A 275 -7.83 -6.66 -12.10
N GLY A 276 -6.61 -6.73 -11.55
CA GLY A 276 -5.88 -7.98 -11.39
C GLY A 276 -6.66 -8.94 -10.50
N THR A 277 -6.82 -10.19 -10.94
CA THR A 277 -7.52 -11.21 -10.16
C THR A 277 -6.53 -11.96 -9.26
N TYR A 278 -7.01 -12.41 -8.10
CA TYR A 278 -6.18 -13.22 -7.20
C TYR A 278 -5.77 -14.54 -7.87
N ARG A 279 -6.64 -15.11 -8.70
CA ARG A 279 -6.41 -16.35 -9.43
C ARG A 279 -5.23 -16.22 -10.41
N ASP A 280 -5.19 -15.15 -11.20
CA ASP A 280 -4.09 -14.91 -12.14
C ASP A 280 -2.78 -14.64 -11.39
N PHE A 281 -2.86 -13.92 -10.28
CA PHE A 281 -1.72 -13.70 -9.39
C PHE A 281 -1.18 -15.02 -8.82
N ALA A 282 -2.04 -15.87 -8.25
CA ALA A 282 -1.65 -17.17 -7.71
C ALA A 282 -1.04 -18.09 -8.77
N ALA A 283 -1.61 -18.13 -9.98
CA ALA A 283 -1.09 -18.90 -11.11
C ALA A 283 0.30 -18.43 -11.57
N THR A 284 0.55 -17.11 -11.52
CA THR A 284 1.88 -16.55 -11.81
C THR A 284 2.85 -16.88 -10.69
N LEU A 285 2.41 -16.76 -9.44
CA LEU A 285 3.25 -17.01 -8.27
C LEU A 285 3.61 -18.49 -8.10
N ALA A 286 2.76 -19.42 -8.54
CA ALA A 286 3.00 -20.86 -8.43
C ALA A 286 4.12 -21.39 -9.34
N GLN A 287 4.46 -20.64 -10.40
CA GLN A 287 5.59 -20.93 -11.29
C GLN A 287 6.93 -20.68 -10.59
#